data_AF-A0A6L3YU51-F1
#
_entry.id   AF-A0A6L3YU51-F1
#
_cell.length_a   1.000
_cell.length_b   1.000
_cell.length_c   1.000
_cell.angle_alpha   90.00
_cell.angle_beta   90.00
_cell.angle_gamma   90.00
#
_symmetry.space_group_name_H-M   'P 1'
#
loop_
_entity.id
_entity.type
_entity.pdbx_description
1 polymer ?
#
loop_
_entity_poly.entity_id
_entity_poly.type
_entity_poly.pdbx_seq_one_letter_code
_entity_poly.pdbx_strand_id
1 'polypeptide(L)' 'MCDCIKNVDEKLAERNTRLTQAIVFGNRAAPTIMLQTEVIEKKRGAKPVGMFLSYCPFCGEKYPEGGAE' A
#
# COMPACT_ATOMS: atom_id res chain seq x y z
N MET A 1 8.81 -7.99 -11.85
CA MET A 1 7.75 -8.42 -10.91
C MET A 1 8.24 -8.04 -9.54
N CYS A 2 7.57 -7.06 -8.93
CA CYS A 2 8.04 -6.39 -7.73
C CYS A 2 7.67 -7.18 -6.47
N ASP A 3 8.67 -7.80 -5.82
CA ASP A 3 8.51 -8.55 -4.56
C ASP A 3 8.78 -7.70 -3.31
N CYS A 4 8.95 -6.38 -3.45
CA CYS A 4 9.35 -5.52 -2.34
C CYS A 4 8.38 -5.54 -1.16
N ILE A 5 7.08 -5.65 -1.40
CA ILE A 5 6.06 -5.72 -0.33
C ILE A 5 6.33 -6.94 0.56
N LYS A 6 6.47 -8.12 -0.07
CA LYS A 6 6.76 -9.38 0.62
C LYS A 6 8.09 -9.29 1.38
N ASN A 7 9.15 -8.84 0.71
CA ASN A 7 10.48 -8.76 1.32
C ASN A 7 10.56 -7.79 2.50
N VAL A 8 9.77 -6.70 2.45
CA VAL A 8 9.68 -5.75 3.57
C VAL A 8 8.84 -6.33 4.70
N ASP A 9 7.69 -6.94 4.41
CA ASP A 9 6.85 -7.59 5.44
C ASP A 9 7.59 -8.72 6.17
N GLU A 10 8.41 -9.53 5.47
CA GLU A 10 9.26 -10.55 6.09
C GLU A 10 10.23 -9.95 7.11
N LYS A 11 10.84 -8.79 6.80
CA LYS A 11 11.74 -8.08 7.73
C LYS A 11 10.99 -7.40 8.88
N LEU A 12 9.74 -6.97 8.65
CA LEU A 12 8.90 -6.33 9.66
C LEU A 12 8.29 -7.34 10.64
N ALA A 13 8.16 -8.62 10.23
CA ALA A 13 7.67 -9.70 11.07
C ALA A 13 8.52 -9.90 12.34
N GLU A 14 9.84 -9.72 12.25
CA GLU A 14 10.76 -9.73 13.41
C GLU A 14 10.38 -8.69 14.48
N ARG A 15 9.65 -7.65 14.09
CA ARG A 15 9.22 -6.55 14.95
C ARG A 15 7.70 -6.56 15.22
N ASN A 16 7.00 -7.64 14.86
CA ASN A 16 5.54 -7.74 14.95
C ASN A 16 4.82 -6.56 14.26
N THR A 17 5.31 -6.17 13.09
CA THR A 17 4.74 -5.09 12.27
C THR A 17 4.56 -5.56 10.83
N ARG A 18 3.74 -4.85 10.05
CA ARG A 18 3.53 -5.10 8.62
C ARG A 18 3.17 -3.80 7.90
N LEU A 19 3.37 -3.77 6.59
CA LEU A 19 2.90 -2.70 5.73
C LEU A 19 1.38 -2.65 5.73
N THR A 20 0.82 -1.44 5.78
CA THR A 20 -0.62 -1.23 5.61
C THR A 20 -0.97 -1.39 4.14
N GLN A 21 -1.70 -2.45 3.82
CA GLN A 21 -2.20 -2.72 2.47
C GLN A 21 -3.71 -2.49 2.44
N ALA A 22 -4.20 -1.83 1.40
CA ALA A 22 -5.64 -1.65 1.21
C ALA A 22 -6.25 -2.93 0.63
N ILE A 23 -7.36 -3.37 1.24
CA ILE A 23 -8.17 -4.44 0.67
C ILE A 23 -8.98 -3.82 -0.46
N VAL A 24 -8.72 -4.26 -1.70
CA VAL A 24 -9.43 -3.77 -2.89
C VAL A 24 -10.49 -4.78 -3.28
N PHE A 25 -11.76 -4.37 -3.24
CA PHE A 25 -12.88 -5.16 -3.75
C PHE A 25 -13.09 -4.82 -5.24
N GLY A 26 -12.94 -5.81 -6.13
CA GLY A 26 -13.11 -5.65 -7.58
C GLY A 26 -11.90 -6.13 -8.41
N ASN A 27 -11.94 -5.90 -9.72
CA ASN A 27 -10.97 -6.44 -10.71
C ASN A 27 -9.59 -5.75 -10.73
N ARG A 28 -9.10 -5.25 -9.58
CA ARG A 28 -7.72 -4.75 -9.47
C ARG A 28 -6.82 -5.89 -9.02
N ALA A 29 -6.08 -6.44 -9.98
CA ALA A 29 -5.39 -7.71 -9.88
C ALA A 29 -4.07 -7.72 -9.06
N ALA A 30 -3.68 -6.62 -8.40
CA ALA A 30 -2.43 -6.60 -7.63
C ALA A 30 -2.56 -5.88 -6.28
N PRO A 31 -2.03 -6.46 -5.19
CA PRO A 31 -1.88 -5.73 -3.93
C PRO A 31 -0.93 -4.55 -4.13
N THR A 32 -1.43 -3.35 -3.87
CA THR A 32 -0.64 -2.11 -3.94
C THR A 32 -0.54 -1.50 -2.55
N ILE A 33 0.54 -0.77 -2.30
CA ILE A 33 0.69 -0.02 -1.05
C ILE A 33 -0.20 1.22 -1.11
N MET A 34 -0.99 1.41 -0.05
CA MET A 34 -1.76 2.61 0.16
C MET A 34 -0.94 3.59 1.01
N LEU A 35 -0.69 4.77 0.47
CA LEU A 35 -0.19 5.89 1.27
C LEU A 35 -1.39 6.56 1.94
N GLN A 36 -1.35 6.67 3.27
CA GLN A 36 -2.41 7.28 4.06
C GLN A 36 -1.87 8.49 4.80
N THR A 37 -2.59 9.61 4.73
CA THR A 37 -2.27 10.82 5.50
C THR A 37 -2.76 10.71 6.94
N GLU A 38 -2.16 11.49 7.83
CA GLU A 38 -2.67 11.72 9.17
C GLU A 38 -3.51 13.01 9.20
N VAL A 39 -4.59 13.01 9.99
CA VAL A 39 -5.37 14.22 10.27
C VAL A 39 -4.66 15.02 11.36
N ILE A 40 -3.99 16.12 10.98
CA ILE A 40 -3.27 16.99 11.92
C ILE A 40 -4.23 17.70 12.90
N GLU A 41 -5.33 18.28 12.38
CA GLU A 41 -6.35 18.94 13.21
C GLU A 41 -7.65 18.12 13.27
N LYS A 42 -7.98 17.59 14.46
CA LYS A 42 -9.18 16.78 14.66
C LYS A 42 -10.43 17.67 14.73
N LYS A 43 -11.24 17.64 13.67
CA LYS A 43 -12.56 18.29 13.60
C LYS A 43 -13.64 17.26 13.32
N ARG A 44 -14.90 17.56 13.67
CA ARG A 44 -16.03 16.67 13.42
C ARG A 44 -16.10 16.32 11.92
N GLY A 45 -16.01 15.03 11.60
CA GLY A 45 -16.07 14.53 10.23
C GLY A 45 -14.74 14.54 9.46
N ALA A 46 -13.63 14.99 10.06
CA ALA A 46 -12.31 14.91 9.42
C ALA A 46 -11.90 13.44 9.24
N LYS A 47 -11.44 13.09 8.04
CA LYS A 47 -10.98 11.75 7.68
C LYS A 47 -9.61 11.84 7.01
N PRO A 48 -8.70 10.88 7.26
CA PRO A 48 -7.44 10.80 6.54
C PRO A 48 -7.70 10.50 5.07
N VAL A 49 -6.84 11.03 4.21
CA VAL A 49 -6.89 10.79 2.75
C VAL A 49 -5.92 9.66 2.42
N GLY A 50 -6.43 8.64 1.73
CA GLY A 50 -5.63 7.54 1.20
C GLY A 50 -5.45 7.66 -0.31
N MET A 51 -4.30 7.22 -0.82
CA MET A 51 -4.04 7.10 -2.25
C MET A 51 -3.29 5.81 -2.55
N PHE A 52 -3.60 5.19 -3.69
CA PHE A 52 -2.87 4.04 -4.20
C PHE A 52 -1.64 4.51 -4.96
N LEU A 53 -0.49 3.93 -4.67
CA LEU A 53 0.74 4.26 -5.37
C LEU A 53 0.78 3.56 -6.73
N SER A 54 1.16 4.28 -7.79
CA SER A 54 1.37 3.72 -9.13
C SER A 54 2.75 3.06 -9.29
N TYR A 55 3.70 3.42 -8.43
CA TYR A 55 5.06 2.90 -8.41
C TYR A 55 5.39 2.38 -7.01
N CYS A 56 6.23 1.34 -6.96
CA CYS A 56 6.71 0.78 -5.71
C CYS A 56 7.57 1.82 -4.95
N PRO A 57 7.24 2.17 -3.69
CA PRO A 57 8.01 3.16 -2.94
C PRO A 57 9.40 2.67 -2.51
N PHE A 58 9.70 1.38 -2.70
CA PHE A 58 10.97 0.76 -2.29
C PHE A 58 11.97 0.66 -3.43
N CYS A 59 11.53 0.32 -4.65
CA CYS A 59 12.40 0.09 -5.80
C CYS A 59 12.11 0.99 -7.01
N GLY A 60 11.00 1.74 -7.01
CA GLY A 60 10.61 2.62 -8.12
C GLY A 60 10.00 1.91 -9.33
N GLU A 61 9.84 0.57 -9.33
CA GLU A 61 9.17 -0.16 -10.41
C GLU A 61 7.68 0.19 -10.46
N LYS A 62 7.13 0.45 -11.67
CA LYS A 62 5.69 0.70 -11.86
C LYS A 62 4.92 -0.56 -11.49
N TYR A 63 3.87 -0.44 -10.70
CA TYR A 63 2.98 -1.57 -10.47
C TYR A 63 2.28 -1.96 -11.79
N PRO A 64 2.10 -3.26 -12.05
CA PRO A 64 1.42 -3.70 -13.25
C PRO A 64 0.00 -3.12 -13.29
N GLU A 65 -0.37 -2.55 -14.43
CA GLU A 65 -1.71 -2.04 -14.68
C GLU A 65 -2.64 -3.23 -14.90
N GLY A 66 -3.28 -3.71 -13.82
CA GLY A 66 -4.42 -4.63 -13.87
C GLY A 66 -4.28 -5.82 -14.84
N GLY A 67 -3.61 -6.89 -14.41
CA GLY A 67 -3.68 -8.18 -15.08
C GLY A 67 -2.54 -9.09 -14.64
N ALA A 68 -2.76 -9.89 -13.60
CA ALA A 68 -2.06 -11.16 -13.51
C ALA A 68 -2.77 -12.10 -14.48
N GLU A 69 -2.13 -12.37 -15.61
CA GLU A 69 -2.29 -13.60 -16.39
C GLU A 69 -0.92 -14.27 -16.50
#